data_AF-A0A5C4UWV4-F1
#
_entry.id   AF-A0A5C4UWV4-F1
#
_cell.length_a   1.000
_cell.length_b   1.000
_cell.length_c   1.000
_cell.angle_alpha   90.00
_cell.angle_beta   90.00
_cell.angle_gamma   90.00
#
_symmetry.space_group_name_H-M   'P 1'
#
loop_
_entity.id
_entity.type
_entity.pdbx_description
1 polymer ?
#
loop_
_entity_poly.entity_id
_entity_poly.type
_entity_poly.pdbx_seq_one_letter_code
_entity_poly.pdbx_strand_id
1 'polypeptide(L)'
;MPQEPQTGVPHAPRPPARSARSTRRAWSARNAGTARTARTREGGAPADGRDAFLDNAKYLLIVLVAVGHAWEPLEESQTLRALYLFVYTFHMPAFILICGYLSRSFTGSPRQLRRLVSGVVVPYVVFETAYSLFERRFGDDPNHPISLLDPWYLTWFLAALFVWRLTAPLWRRLRHPLPLALLVAALATTSPAIGQDLDLQRTLQFLPCFVVGLCLRREHLEWVRRREVRLLSVPVVAAAALTAYWAVPRVETDWFYRRASAQELGEPWWNGPIMSLSLFGCAMLLTAAFLAWVPARRTWFTVLGAGTICGYLLHGFLLTGAEYGGFFEAYSWPHDPAGTVLLSLVTALAVTLMCSPPVRRLLRPVTEPDLRWAFRSETPDETRSAPGERPEARPGPEPAARTRDTSETPDGSEARDTSLGTSRSTSLGTSRASEASRG
;
A
#
# COMPACT_ATOMS: atom_id res chain seq x y z
N MET A 1 -81.64 43.80 -7.49
CA MET A 1 -82.67 42.78 -7.20
C MET A 1 -82.00 41.43 -7.16
N PRO A 2 -82.22 40.59 -6.14
CA PRO A 2 -82.41 40.82 -4.69
C PRO A 2 -81.30 40.04 -3.90
N GLN A 3 -81.11 39.99 -2.58
CA GLN A 3 -81.69 40.54 -1.37
C GLN A 3 -80.67 40.24 -0.23
N GLU A 4 -80.49 41.18 0.70
CA GLU A 4 -80.07 40.96 2.10
C GLU A 4 -81.09 40.05 2.83
N PRO A 5 -80.87 39.46 4.04
CA PRO A 5 -80.32 40.16 5.21
C PRO A 5 -79.55 39.35 6.30
N GLN A 6 -78.76 40.11 7.08
CA GLN A 6 -78.68 40.23 8.56
C GLN A 6 -79.24 39.06 9.43
N THR A 7 -78.60 38.64 10.53
CA THR A 7 -78.70 39.32 11.85
C THR A 7 -77.98 38.55 12.99
N GLY A 8 -77.49 39.29 13.99
CA GLY A 8 -77.47 38.94 15.45
C GLY A 8 -76.27 38.10 15.97
N VAL A 9 -75.27 38.56 16.74
CA VAL A 9 -75.18 39.36 18.00
C VAL A 9 -75.81 38.59 19.20
N PRO A 10 -75.29 38.59 20.47
CA PRO A 10 -73.94 38.76 21.05
C PRO A 10 -73.64 37.93 22.36
N HIS A 11 -72.46 38.20 22.96
CA HIS A 11 -72.13 38.31 24.41
C HIS A 11 -71.93 37.09 25.35
N ALA A 12 -70.66 36.97 25.80
CA ALA A 12 -70.15 36.90 27.20
C ALA A 12 -70.49 35.67 28.10
N PRO A 13 -69.83 35.42 29.27
CA PRO A 13 -68.62 36.00 29.90
C PRO A 13 -67.57 34.93 30.38
N ARG A 14 -66.46 35.42 30.97
CA ARG A 14 -65.40 34.71 31.75
C ARG A 14 -65.96 34.06 33.06
N PRO A 15 -65.20 33.50 34.05
CA PRO A 15 -63.76 33.14 34.24
C PRO A 15 -63.65 31.72 34.93
N PRO A 16 -62.73 31.37 35.88
CA PRO A 16 -61.33 31.71 36.16
C PRO A 16 -60.38 30.48 36.21
N ALA A 17 -59.09 30.78 36.39
CA ALA A 17 -58.01 29.84 36.66
C ALA A 17 -58.20 28.99 37.93
N ARG A 18 -57.72 27.74 37.89
CA ARG A 18 -57.35 26.99 39.10
C ARG A 18 -56.06 26.18 38.88
N SER A 19 -55.29 26.22 39.95
CA SER A 19 -53.94 25.75 40.18
C SER A 19 -53.74 24.23 40.19
N ALA A 20 -52.46 23.87 40.14
CA ALA A 20 -51.81 22.80 40.89
C ALA A 20 -51.44 21.51 40.13
N ARG A 21 -50.13 21.42 39.90
CA ARG A 21 -49.26 20.24 39.92
C ARG A 21 -49.90 18.97 40.49
N SER A 22 -49.95 17.91 39.69
CA SER A 22 -49.06 16.75 39.83
C SER A 22 -49.73 15.49 39.26
N THR A 23 -49.23 15.00 38.14
CA THR A 23 -49.18 13.56 37.87
C THR A 23 -48.04 13.31 36.89
N ARG A 24 -47.00 12.67 37.43
CA ARG A 24 -45.93 12.04 36.67
C ARG A 24 -46.52 10.92 35.82
N ARG A 25 -45.86 10.69 34.68
CA ARG A 25 -45.81 9.43 33.91
C ARG A 25 -47.13 8.99 33.27
N ALA A 26 -47.30 9.39 32.00
CA ALA A 26 -47.66 8.49 30.90
C ALA A 26 -48.01 9.31 29.65
N TRP A 27 -47.00 9.79 28.90
CA TRP A 27 -47.18 10.17 27.49
C TRP A 27 -45.81 10.47 26.83
N SER A 28 -45.12 9.42 26.38
CA SER A 28 -44.08 9.57 25.35
C SER A 28 -43.92 8.28 24.54
N ALA A 29 -45.05 7.64 24.24
CA ALA A 29 -45.13 6.61 23.23
C ALA A 29 -46.25 7.03 22.27
N ARG A 30 -45.88 7.17 21.00
CA ARG A 30 -46.66 7.64 19.82
C ARG A 30 -46.26 9.04 19.34
N ASN A 31 -45.08 9.10 18.73
CA ASN A 31 -44.81 9.85 17.51
C ASN A 31 -43.61 9.19 16.82
N ALA A 32 -43.83 7.96 16.38
CA ALA A 32 -42.96 7.25 15.45
C ALA A 32 -43.75 7.11 14.14
N GLY A 33 -43.47 8.01 13.20
CA GLY A 33 -44.12 8.01 11.90
C GLY A 33 -43.79 9.27 11.14
N THR A 34 -43.04 9.10 10.03
CA THR A 34 -42.95 10.04 8.91
C THR A 34 -42.33 11.43 9.16
N ALA A 35 -41.00 11.46 9.25
CA ALA A 35 -40.19 12.56 8.69
C ALA A 35 -38.81 12.01 8.29
N ARG A 36 -38.81 11.12 7.29
CA ARG A 36 -37.61 10.58 6.63
C ARG A 36 -37.54 11.11 5.22
N THR A 37 -36.99 12.30 5.05
CA THR A 37 -36.45 12.78 3.76
C THR A 37 -35.55 13.98 4.01
N ALA A 38 -34.41 14.02 3.31
CA ALA A 38 -33.42 15.09 3.28
C ALA A 38 -32.53 15.27 4.53
N ARG A 39 -31.68 14.27 4.81
CA ARG A 39 -30.28 14.56 5.10
C ARG A 39 -29.43 13.97 3.98
N THR A 40 -28.74 14.87 3.31
CA THR A 40 -27.58 14.64 2.45
C THR A 40 -26.81 13.41 2.90
N ARG A 41 -26.66 12.44 2.00
CA ARG A 41 -25.72 11.32 2.12
C ARG A 41 -24.30 11.90 2.03
N GLU A 42 -23.80 12.46 3.12
CA GLU A 42 -22.37 12.50 3.35
C GLU A 42 -21.91 11.06 3.60
N GLY A 43 -20.87 10.66 2.87
CA GLY A 43 -20.40 9.29 2.78
C GLY A 43 -20.17 8.67 4.14
N GLY A 44 -20.89 7.58 4.40
CA GLY A 44 -20.63 6.74 5.57
C GLY A 44 -19.18 6.29 5.56
N ALA A 45 -18.39 6.81 6.49
CA ALA A 45 -17.10 6.26 6.83
C ALA A 45 -17.31 4.79 7.28
N PRO A 46 -16.59 3.82 6.71
CA PRO A 46 -16.84 2.42 7.00
C PRO A 46 -16.30 2.03 8.39
N ALA A 47 -17.00 1.10 9.04
CA ALA A 47 -16.67 0.52 10.35
C ALA A 47 -15.39 -0.35 10.38
N ASP A 48 -14.61 -0.37 9.30
CA ASP A 48 -13.29 -0.99 9.22
C ASP A 48 -12.48 -0.15 8.22
N GLY A 49 -11.41 0.51 8.66
CA GLY A 49 -10.69 1.58 7.95
C GLY A 49 -9.90 1.15 6.70
N ARG A 50 -10.39 0.16 5.94
CA ARG A 50 -9.78 -0.37 4.72
C ARG A 50 -10.17 0.45 3.49
N ASP A 51 -9.17 0.77 2.67
CA ASP A 51 -9.34 1.48 1.41
C ASP A 51 -9.74 0.52 0.28
N ALA A 52 -10.96 0.68 -0.23
CA ALA A 52 -11.51 -0.16 -1.28
C ALA A 52 -10.68 -0.11 -2.58
N PHE A 53 -10.05 1.03 -2.88
CA PHE A 53 -9.21 1.18 -4.07
C PHE A 53 -7.99 0.25 -4.00
N LEU A 54 -7.32 0.20 -2.85
CA LEU A 54 -6.14 -0.64 -2.65
C LEU A 54 -6.51 -2.13 -2.61
N ASP A 55 -7.64 -2.47 -2.00
CA ASP A 55 -8.14 -3.85 -2.00
C ASP A 55 -8.52 -4.31 -3.43
N ASN A 56 -9.16 -3.45 -4.22
CA ASN A 56 -9.43 -3.72 -5.64
C ASN A 56 -8.15 -3.86 -6.47
N ALA A 57 -7.17 -2.98 -6.26
CA ALA A 57 -5.89 -3.03 -6.99
C ALA A 57 -5.13 -4.32 -6.70
N LYS A 58 -4.99 -4.70 -5.43
CA LYS A 58 -4.32 -5.96 -5.05
C LYS A 58 -5.03 -7.19 -5.63
N TYR A 59 -6.36 -7.19 -5.64
CA TYR A 59 -7.13 -8.28 -6.23
C TYR A 59 -6.89 -8.41 -7.74
N LEU A 60 -6.99 -7.30 -8.47
CA LEU A 60 -6.77 -7.30 -9.92
C LEU A 60 -5.33 -7.69 -10.27
N LEU A 61 -4.35 -7.25 -9.48
CA LEU A 61 -2.96 -7.65 -9.66
C LEU A 61 -2.75 -9.13 -9.37
N ILE A 62 -3.36 -9.71 -8.33
CA ILE A 62 -3.15 -11.13 -8.05
C ILE A 62 -3.75 -12.04 -9.12
N VAL A 63 -4.88 -11.63 -9.70
CA VAL A 63 -5.44 -12.30 -10.88
C VAL A 63 -4.46 -12.22 -12.04
N LEU A 64 -3.87 -11.04 -12.28
CA LEU A 64 -2.91 -10.83 -13.35
C LEU A 64 -1.62 -11.65 -13.17
N VAL A 65 -1.10 -11.75 -11.95
CA VAL A 65 0.06 -12.59 -11.59
C VAL A 65 -0.20 -14.05 -11.96
N ALA A 66 -1.32 -14.60 -11.50
CA ALA A 66 -1.63 -16.00 -11.73
C ALA A 66 -1.87 -16.32 -13.21
N VAL A 67 -2.55 -15.41 -13.92
CA VAL A 67 -2.73 -15.54 -15.38
C VAL A 67 -1.38 -15.48 -16.10
N GLY A 68 -0.47 -14.60 -15.68
CA GLY A 68 0.89 -14.54 -16.22
C GLY A 68 1.66 -15.84 -16.02
N HIS A 69 1.61 -16.44 -14.82
CA HIS A 69 2.23 -17.75 -14.57
C HIS A 69 1.58 -18.89 -15.36
N ALA A 70 0.28 -18.83 -15.64
CA ALA A 70 -0.38 -19.83 -16.47
C ALA A 70 0.07 -19.78 -17.94
N TRP A 71 0.69 -18.69 -18.38
CA TRP A 71 1.25 -18.55 -19.73
C TRP A 71 2.69 -19.02 -19.85
N GLU A 72 3.42 -19.14 -18.73
CA GLU A 72 4.85 -19.49 -18.70
C GLU A 72 5.16 -20.81 -19.44
N PRO A 73 4.36 -21.89 -19.31
CA PRO A 73 4.58 -23.12 -20.08
C PRO A 73 4.18 -23.05 -21.57
N LEU A 74 3.60 -21.93 -22.02
CA LEU A 74 2.96 -21.80 -23.33
C LEU A 74 3.64 -20.77 -24.27
N GLU A 75 4.80 -20.23 -23.89
CA GLU A 75 5.46 -19.08 -24.55
C GLU A 75 6.00 -19.31 -25.98
N GLU A 76 5.54 -20.31 -26.71
CA GLU A 76 5.96 -20.55 -28.10
C GLU A 76 5.48 -19.46 -29.08
N SER A 77 4.32 -18.85 -28.79
CA SER A 77 3.75 -17.79 -29.62
C SER A 77 4.35 -16.42 -29.29
N GLN A 78 4.82 -15.69 -30.31
CA GLN A 78 5.31 -14.32 -30.15
C GLN A 78 4.26 -13.41 -29.48
N THR A 79 2.98 -13.59 -29.79
CA THR A 79 1.90 -12.81 -29.18
C THR A 79 1.77 -13.09 -27.69
N LEU A 80 1.84 -14.36 -27.28
CA LEU A 80 1.74 -14.73 -25.87
C LEU A 80 2.97 -14.25 -25.10
N ARG A 81 4.16 -14.44 -25.67
CA ARG A 81 5.41 -13.91 -25.09
C ARG A 81 5.38 -12.39 -24.97
N ALA A 82 4.80 -11.67 -25.94
CA ALA A 82 4.60 -10.23 -25.85
C ALA A 82 3.66 -9.82 -24.71
N LEU A 83 2.54 -10.53 -24.55
CA LEU A 83 1.61 -10.31 -23.43
C LEU A 83 2.28 -10.62 -22.09
N TYR A 84 3.07 -11.68 -22.03
CA TYR A 84 3.88 -12.05 -20.88
C TYR A 84 4.85 -10.92 -20.50
N LEU A 85 5.71 -10.46 -21.42
CA LEU A 85 6.64 -9.35 -21.18
C LEU A 85 5.89 -8.06 -20.77
N PHE A 86 4.79 -7.75 -21.43
CA PHE A 86 3.94 -6.60 -21.09
C PHE A 86 3.44 -6.67 -19.65
N VAL A 87 2.90 -7.82 -19.23
CA VAL A 87 2.42 -8.03 -17.87
C VAL A 87 3.58 -8.01 -16.86
N TYR A 88 4.68 -8.71 -17.15
CA TYR A 88 5.89 -8.80 -16.32
C TYR A 88 6.57 -7.45 -16.09
N THR A 89 6.40 -6.50 -17.02
CA THR A 89 6.91 -5.13 -16.86
C THR A 89 6.33 -4.40 -15.66
N PHE A 90 5.06 -4.64 -15.28
CA PHE A 90 4.40 -3.79 -14.28
C PHE A 90 3.66 -4.53 -13.16
N HIS A 91 3.28 -5.80 -13.32
CA HIS A 91 2.44 -6.45 -12.30
C HIS A 91 3.16 -6.56 -10.95
N MET A 92 4.41 -7.03 -10.91
CA MET A 92 5.22 -7.05 -9.68
C MET A 92 5.53 -5.63 -9.20
N PRO A 93 6.07 -4.71 -10.03
CA PRO A 93 6.27 -3.32 -9.62
C PRO A 93 5.06 -2.64 -9.01
N ALA A 94 3.87 -2.84 -9.57
CA ALA A 94 2.61 -2.29 -9.07
C ALA A 94 2.25 -2.88 -7.70
N PHE A 95 2.39 -4.20 -7.54
CA PHE A 95 2.13 -4.87 -6.26
C PHE A 95 3.12 -4.41 -5.18
N ILE A 96 4.41 -4.35 -5.52
CA ILE A 96 5.49 -3.86 -4.66
C ILE A 96 5.26 -2.40 -4.24
N LEU A 97 4.86 -1.54 -5.17
CA LEU A 97 4.52 -0.14 -4.89
C LEU A 97 3.35 -0.02 -3.92
N ILE A 98 2.29 -0.84 -4.07
CA ILE A 98 1.18 -0.88 -3.11
C ILE A 98 1.66 -1.36 -1.74
N CYS A 99 2.51 -2.39 -1.68
CA CYS A 99 3.12 -2.85 -0.44
C CYS A 99 3.97 -1.75 0.24
N GLY A 100 4.71 -0.96 -0.53
CA GLY A 100 5.42 0.22 -0.05
C GLY A 100 4.47 1.28 0.51
N TYR A 101 3.39 1.60 -0.22
CA TYR A 101 2.38 2.55 0.23
C TYR A 101 1.71 2.14 1.54
N LEU A 102 1.44 0.85 1.73
CA LEU A 102 0.90 0.29 2.97
C LEU A 102 1.94 0.20 4.11
N SER A 103 3.23 0.38 3.80
CA SER A 103 4.35 0.29 4.75
C SER A 103 4.92 1.65 5.18
N ARG A 104 4.44 2.76 4.61
CA ARG A 104 4.44 4.07 5.31
C ARG A 104 3.76 3.85 6.67
N SER A 105 3.96 4.59 7.73
CA SER A 105 3.49 4.23 9.10
C SER A 105 4.19 3.03 9.78
N PHE A 106 4.93 2.16 9.07
CA PHE A 106 5.83 1.22 9.75
C PHE A 106 7.01 1.99 10.36
N THR A 107 7.19 1.84 11.67
CA THR A 107 8.25 2.46 12.49
C THR A 107 9.18 1.42 13.12
N GLY A 108 8.85 0.13 13.02
CA GLY A 108 9.61 -0.94 13.66
C GLY A 108 9.25 -1.16 15.13
N SER A 109 8.09 -0.67 15.60
CA SER A 109 7.65 -0.93 16.97
C SER A 109 7.44 -2.43 17.22
N PRO A 110 7.59 -2.93 18.47
CA PRO A 110 7.46 -4.36 18.79
C PRO A 110 6.15 -4.99 18.26
N ARG A 111 5.04 -4.25 18.37
CA ARG A 111 3.73 -4.67 17.83
C ARG A 111 3.73 -4.81 16.31
N GLN A 112 4.39 -3.91 15.59
CA GLN A 112 4.49 -3.97 14.13
C GLN A 112 5.44 -5.07 13.68
N LEU A 113 6.55 -5.28 14.38
CA LEU A 113 7.48 -6.36 14.11
C LEU A 113 6.80 -7.73 14.33
N ARG A 114 6.04 -7.90 15.41
CA ARG A 114 5.24 -9.11 15.63
C ARG A 114 4.28 -9.38 14.47
N ARG A 115 3.60 -8.35 13.96
CA ARG A 115 2.69 -8.46 12.80
C ARG A 115 3.43 -8.77 11.50
N LEU A 116 4.64 -8.26 11.33
CA LEU A 116 5.49 -8.56 10.18
C LEU A 116 5.93 -10.03 10.22
N VAL A 117 6.39 -10.51 11.38
CA VAL A 117 6.77 -11.92 11.57
C VAL A 117 5.57 -12.84 11.36
N SER A 118 4.44 -12.58 12.03
CA SER A 118 3.26 -13.43 11.92
C SER A 118 2.65 -13.41 10.51
N GLY A 119 2.64 -12.26 9.83
CA GLY A 119 1.95 -12.10 8.55
C GLY A 119 2.84 -12.29 7.31
N VAL A 120 4.15 -12.45 7.48
CA VAL A 120 5.10 -12.62 6.35
C VAL A 120 6.06 -13.78 6.60
N VAL A 121 6.77 -13.79 7.73
CA VAL A 121 7.80 -14.82 8.01
C VAL A 121 7.18 -16.20 8.25
N VAL A 122 6.11 -16.29 9.06
CA VAL A 122 5.46 -17.59 9.27
C VAL A 122 4.85 -18.14 7.98
N PRO A 123 4.08 -17.37 7.19
CA PRO A 123 3.62 -17.82 5.89
C PRO A 123 4.78 -18.23 4.98
N TYR A 124 5.87 -17.46 4.95
CA TYR A 124 7.07 -17.79 4.17
C TYR A 124 7.61 -19.17 4.53
N VAL A 125 7.93 -19.43 5.80
CA VAL A 125 8.50 -20.71 6.24
C VAL A 125 7.56 -21.88 5.93
N VAL A 126 6.26 -21.73 6.20
CA VAL A 126 5.29 -22.80 5.97
C VAL A 126 5.13 -23.10 4.49
N PHE A 127 4.98 -22.07 3.66
CA PHE A 127 4.78 -22.26 2.23
C PHE A 127 6.05 -22.65 1.49
N GLU A 128 7.22 -22.13 1.88
CA GLU A 128 8.53 -22.61 1.39
C GLU A 128 8.65 -24.11 1.61
N THR A 129 8.45 -24.57 2.86
CA THR A 129 8.50 -25.99 3.19
C THR A 129 7.49 -26.79 2.39
N ALA A 130 6.26 -26.29 2.26
CA ALA A 130 5.20 -26.97 1.51
C ALA A 130 5.54 -27.07 0.01
N TYR A 131 6.09 -26.01 -0.59
CA TYR A 131 6.52 -26.00 -1.98
C TYR A 131 7.70 -26.95 -2.22
N SER A 132 8.75 -26.90 -1.38
CA SER A 132 9.87 -27.83 -1.47
C SER A 132 9.44 -29.29 -1.33
N LEU A 133 8.50 -29.59 -0.42
CA LEU A 133 7.96 -30.95 -0.28
C LEU A 133 7.08 -31.36 -1.47
N PHE A 134 6.38 -30.41 -2.08
CA PHE A 134 5.59 -30.64 -3.29
C PHE A 134 6.52 -30.98 -4.47
N GLU A 135 7.61 -30.22 -4.65
CA GLU A 135 8.68 -30.49 -5.62
C GLU A 135 9.25 -31.91 -5.44
N ARG A 136 9.67 -32.27 -4.21
CA ARG A 136 10.19 -33.62 -3.94
C ARG A 136 9.22 -34.75 -4.30
N ARG A 137 7.92 -34.50 -4.15
CA ARG A 137 6.90 -35.55 -4.28
C ARG A 137 6.41 -35.72 -5.71
N PHE A 138 6.32 -34.63 -6.45
CA PHE A 138 5.64 -34.57 -7.74
C PHE A 138 6.53 -34.01 -8.86
N GLY A 139 7.50 -33.17 -8.55
CA GLY A 139 8.45 -32.61 -9.51
C GLY A 139 9.61 -33.57 -9.83
N ASP A 140 10.62 -33.02 -10.50
CA ASP A 140 11.71 -33.80 -11.09
C ASP A 140 12.90 -34.00 -10.14
N ASP A 141 12.96 -33.27 -9.03
CA ASP A 141 14.02 -33.40 -8.01
C ASP A 141 13.49 -33.98 -6.68
N PRO A 142 13.55 -35.32 -6.50
CA PRO A 142 13.15 -35.98 -5.25
C PRO A 142 13.94 -35.55 -4.00
N ASN A 143 15.12 -34.95 -4.19
CA ASN A 143 16.01 -34.53 -3.10
C ASN A 143 16.03 -33.00 -2.90
N HIS A 144 15.14 -32.26 -3.57
CA HIS A 144 15.10 -30.80 -3.56
C HIS A 144 15.29 -30.22 -2.14
N PRO A 145 16.31 -29.40 -1.86
CA PRO A 145 16.59 -28.94 -0.51
C PRO A 145 15.47 -28.07 0.04
N ILE A 146 15.17 -28.19 1.34
CA ILE A 146 14.31 -27.22 2.02
C ILE A 146 15.23 -26.09 2.49
N SER A 147 15.35 -25.03 1.69
CA SER A 147 16.21 -23.88 1.97
C SER A 147 15.37 -22.64 2.27
N LEU A 148 15.51 -22.08 3.48
CA LEU A 148 14.92 -20.77 3.81
C LEU A 148 15.76 -19.59 3.29
N LEU A 149 16.89 -19.89 2.67
CA LEU A 149 17.79 -18.90 2.08
C LEU A 149 17.73 -18.92 0.56
N ASP A 150 17.11 -19.91 -0.06
CA ASP A 150 16.98 -19.96 -1.52
C ASP A 150 15.49 -20.16 -1.84
N PRO A 151 14.70 -19.06 -1.84
CA PRO A 151 13.26 -19.15 -1.87
C PRO A 151 12.74 -19.69 -3.20
N TRP A 152 11.95 -20.76 -3.14
CA TRP A 152 11.47 -21.40 -4.36
C TRP A 152 10.21 -20.75 -4.96
N TYR A 153 10.27 -20.53 -6.29
CA TYR A 153 9.17 -20.10 -7.17
C TYR A 153 8.48 -18.78 -6.78
N LEU A 154 7.52 -18.80 -5.85
CA LEU A 154 6.73 -17.62 -5.44
C LEU A 154 7.16 -17.08 -4.07
N THR A 155 7.89 -17.83 -3.26
CA THR A 155 8.16 -17.42 -1.87
C THR A 155 9.16 -16.26 -1.78
N TRP A 156 9.91 -15.99 -2.85
CA TRP A 156 10.85 -14.87 -2.95
C TRP A 156 10.21 -13.53 -2.60
N PHE A 157 8.95 -13.32 -3.01
CA PHE A 157 8.27 -12.06 -2.76
C PHE A 157 8.02 -11.84 -1.26
N LEU A 158 7.78 -12.91 -0.48
CA LEU A 158 7.60 -12.79 0.97
C LEU A 158 8.94 -12.47 1.65
N ALA A 159 10.03 -13.11 1.23
CA ALA A 159 11.38 -12.81 1.69
C ALA A 159 11.76 -11.34 1.38
N ALA A 160 11.57 -10.92 0.13
CA ALA A 160 11.81 -9.55 -0.31
C ALA A 160 10.93 -8.54 0.44
N LEU A 161 9.63 -8.84 0.62
CA LEU A 161 8.70 -8.00 1.37
C LEU A 161 9.10 -7.86 2.84
N PHE A 162 9.62 -8.92 3.45
CA PHE A 162 10.16 -8.86 4.80
C PHE A 162 11.32 -7.87 4.87
N VAL A 163 12.31 -7.99 3.98
CA VAL A 163 13.49 -7.11 3.92
C VAL A 163 13.08 -5.64 3.66
N TRP A 164 12.22 -5.40 2.68
CA TRP A 164 11.75 -4.05 2.36
C TRP A 164 10.97 -3.40 3.50
N ARG A 165 10.06 -4.14 4.15
CA ARG A 165 9.28 -3.60 5.27
C ARG A 165 10.15 -3.36 6.50
N LEU A 166 11.09 -4.25 6.80
CA LEU A 166 12.03 -4.10 7.91
C LEU A 166 12.90 -2.85 7.71
N THR A 167 13.36 -2.60 6.49
CA THR A 167 14.20 -1.43 6.15
C THR A 167 13.41 -0.14 5.90
N ALA A 168 12.07 -0.18 5.82
CA ALA A 168 11.24 0.99 5.54
C ALA A 168 11.52 2.22 6.43
N PRO A 169 11.76 2.11 7.75
CA PRO A 169 12.08 3.26 8.60
C PRO A 169 13.38 3.97 8.19
N LEU A 170 14.36 3.23 7.68
CA LEU A 170 15.62 3.79 7.19
C LEU A 170 15.37 4.67 5.95
N TRP A 171 14.67 4.12 4.94
CA TRP A 171 14.35 4.84 3.71
C TRP A 171 13.57 6.13 3.97
N ARG A 172 12.65 6.11 4.93
CA ARG A 172 11.86 7.30 5.29
C ARG A 172 12.65 8.40 5.98
N ARG A 173 13.83 8.12 6.52
CA ARG A 173 14.71 9.11 7.16
C ARG A 173 15.68 9.78 6.18
N LEU A 174 15.87 9.20 4.99
CA LEU A 174 16.74 9.76 3.96
C LEU A 174 16.12 11.00 3.32
N ARG A 175 16.96 11.98 2.95
CA ARG A 175 16.53 13.17 2.18
C ARG A 175 16.09 12.81 0.75
N HIS A 176 16.82 11.88 0.11
CA HIS A 176 16.62 11.48 -1.27
C HIS A 176 16.54 9.95 -1.39
N PRO A 177 15.48 9.32 -0.85
CA PRO A 177 15.40 7.86 -0.82
C PRO A 177 15.30 7.23 -2.20
N LEU A 178 14.57 7.86 -3.13
CA LEU A 178 14.38 7.30 -4.47
C LEU A 178 15.67 7.28 -5.31
N PRO A 179 16.46 8.38 -5.44
CA PRO A 179 17.76 8.32 -6.10
C PRO A 179 18.69 7.27 -5.49
N LEU A 180 18.71 7.13 -4.17
CA LEU A 180 19.52 6.10 -3.52
C LEU A 180 19.05 4.68 -3.85
N ALA A 181 17.73 4.45 -3.85
CA ALA A 181 17.17 3.15 -4.23
C ALA A 181 17.49 2.79 -5.69
N LEU A 182 17.41 3.77 -6.61
CA LEU A 182 17.79 3.58 -8.02
C LEU A 182 19.28 3.27 -8.17
N LEU A 183 20.14 3.94 -7.40
CA LEU A 183 21.57 3.63 -7.37
C LEU A 183 21.82 2.18 -6.89
N VAL A 184 21.16 1.76 -5.81
CA VAL A 184 21.26 0.38 -5.30
C VAL A 184 20.78 -0.63 -6.34
N ALA A 185 19.66 -0.37 -7.00
CA ALA A 185 19.14 -1.23 -8.06
C ALA A 185 20.09 -1.32 -9.27
N ALA A 186 20.69 -0.19 -9.69
CA ALA A 186 21.67 -0.16 -10.76
C ALA A 186 22.93 -0.95 -10.39
N LEU A 187 23.49 -0.75 -9.19
CA LEU A 187 24.66 -1.48 -8.73
C LEU A 187 24.39 -2.99 -8.65
N ALA A 188 23.19 -3.39 -8.23
CA ALA A 188 22.80 -4.80 -8.18
C ALA A 188 22.84 -5.50 -9.55
N THR A 189 22.63 -4.77 -10.65
CA THR A 189 22.76 -5.33 -12.01
C THR A 189 24.20 -5.50 -12.49
N THR A 190 25.16 -4.91 -11.78
CA THR A 190 26.59 -4.92 -12.17
C THR A 190 27.43 -5.90 -11.36
N SER A 191 26.83 -6.56 -10.36
CA SER A 191 27.55 -7.38 -9.38
C SER A 191 27.10 -8.84 -9.43
N PRO A 192 27.80 -9.70 -10.20
CA PRO A 192 27.57 -11.15 -10.21
C PRO A 192 27.85 -11.81 -8.84
N ALA A 193 28.60 -11.13 -7.96
CA ALA A 193 28.87 -11.61 -6.61
C ALA A 193 27.65 -11.55 -5.67
N ILE A 194 26.57 -10.89 -6.08
CA ILE A 194 25.30 -10.94 -5.35
C ILE A 194 24.70 -12.32 -5.67
N GLY A 195 24.87 -13.26 -4.74
CA GLY A 195 24.34 -14.61 -4.88
C GLY A 195 22.81 -14.66 -4.95
N GLN A 196 22.29 -15.83 -5.31
CA GLN A 196 20.85 -16.12 -5.38
C GLN A 196 20.19 -16.19 -3.98
N ASP A 197 20.99 -16.12 -2.90
CA ASP A 197 20.50 -16.12 -1.52
C ASP A 197 19.44 -15.03 -1.30
N LEU A 198 18.27 -15.44 -0.79
CA LEU A 198 17.05 -14.68 -0.51
C LEU A 198 16.49 -13.94 -1.73
N ASP A 199 16.86 -14.35 -2.95
CA ASP A 199 16.57 -13.61 -4.17
C ASP A 199 17.02 -12.14 -4.04
N LEU A 200 18.20 -11.92 -3.44
CA LEU A 200 18.69 -10.59 -3.11
C LEU A 200 18.80 -9.71 -4.35
N GLN A 201 19.14 -10.29 -5.50
CA GLN A 201 19.19 -9.57 -6.76
C GLN A 201 17.83 -8.98 -7.16
N ARG A 202 16.76 -9.77 -7.14
CA ARG A 202 15.39 -9.26 -7.35
C ARG A 202 15.01 -8.24 -6.30
N THR A 203 15.30 -8.54 -5.04
CA THR A 203 15.00 -7.67 -3.89
C THR A 203 15.61 -6.28 -4.05
N LEU A 204 16.86 -6.18 -4.48
CA LEU A 204 17.55 -4.91 -4.70
C LEU A 204 17.08 -4.21 -5.99
N GLN A 205 16.87 -4.95 -7.08
CA GLN A 205 16.44 -4.36 -8.35
C GLN A 205 14.99 -3.82 -8.31
N PHE A 206 14.12 -4.40 -7.48
CA PHE A 206 12.73 -3.95 -7.29
C PHE A 206 12.54 -2.94 -6.14
N LEU A 207 13.55 -2.74 -5.31
CA LEU A 207 13.54 -1.77 -4.20
C LEU A 207 13.06 -0.37 -4.59
N PRO A 208 13.42 0.21 -5.76
CA PRO A 208 12.91 1.53 -6.17
C PRO A 208 11.37 1.59 -6.20
N CYS A 209 10.70 0.53 -6.67
CA CYS A 209 9.23 0.47 -6.73
C CYS A 209 8.62 0.54 -5.31
N PHE A 210 9.23 -0.16 -4.35
CA PHE A 210 8.79 -0.14 -2.96
C PHE A 210 8.99 1.26 -2.34
N VAL A 211 10.14 1.89 -2.61
CA VAL A 211 10.48 3.22 -2.12
C VAL A 211 9.58 4.29 -2.72
N VAL A 212 9.21 4.20 -4.00
CA VAL A 212 8.16 5.06 -4.58
C VAL A 212 6.88 4.92 -3.75
N GLY A 213 6.45 3.69 -3.47
CA GLY A 213 5.31 3.43 -2.58
C GLY A 213 5.43 4.13 -1.22
N LEU A 214 6.59 4.10 -0.58
CA LEU A 214 6.84 4.80 0.69
C LEU A 214 6.72 6.34 0.57
N CYS A 215 7.10 6.90 -0.57
CA CYS A 215 7.05 8.34 -0.84
C CYS A 215 5.68 8.82 -1.35
N LEU A 216 4.83 7.92 -1.84
CA LEU A 216 3.50 8.27 -2.32
C LEU A 216 2.65 8.84 -1.18
N ARG A 217 1.78 9.79 -1.53
CA ARG A 217 0.75 10.35 -0.67
C ARG A 217 -0.64 10.03 -1.25
N ARG A 218 -1.68 10.23 -0.45
CA ARG A 218 -3.05 9.90 -0.88
C ARG A 218 -3.47 10.72 -2.09
N GLU A 219 -3.03 11.98 -2.16
CA GLU A 219 -3.30 12.92 -3.24
C GLU A 219 -2.75 12.40 -4.58
N HIS A 220 -1.59 11.73 -4.56
CA HIS A 220 -1.00 11.15 -5.77
C HIS A 220 -1.88 10.02 -6.34
N LEU A 221 -2.47 9.18 -5.48
CA LEU A 221 -3.41 8.15 -5.91
C LEU A 221 -4.71 8.77 -6.45
N GLU A 222 -5.15 9.89 -5.88
CA GLU A 222 -6.30 10.65 -6.38
C GLU A 222 -6.03 11.27 -7.76
N TRP A 223 -4.80 11.71 -8.04
CA TRP A 223 -4.41 12.22 -9.36
C TRP A 223 -4.45 11.14 -10.44
N VAL A 224 -3.95 9.95 -10.14
CA VAL A 224 -3.96 8.82 -11.09
C VAL A 224 -5.38 8.40 -11.47
N ARG A 225 -6.36 8.63 -10.58
CA ARG A 225 -7.77 8.32 -10.79
C ARG A 225 -8.54 9.34 -11.63
N ARG A 226 -7.90 10.44 -12.06
CA ARG A 226 -8.54 11.47 -12.86
C ARG A 226 -8.94 10.94 -14.25
N ARG A 227 -10.02 11.49 -14.82
CA ARG A 227 -10.54 11.03 -16.12
C ARG A 227 -9.52 11.23 -17.23
N GLU A 228 -8.76 12.30 -17.16
CA GLU A 228 -7.70 12.65 -18.11
C GLU A 228 -6.61 11.58 -18.10
N VAL A 229 -6.13 11.17 -16.91
CA VAL A 229 -5.15 10.09 -16.77
C VAL A 229 -5.72 8.77 -17.29
N ARG A 230 -6.98 8.47 -16.98
CA ARG A 230 -7.67 7.26 -17.46
C ARG A 230 -7.71 7.18 -18.99
N LEU A 231 -7.95 8.30 -19.66
CA LEU A 231 -7.97 8.41 -21.12
C LEU A 231 -6.56 8.34 -21.70
N LEU A 232 -5.59 9.05 -21.11
CA LEU A 232 -4.18 9.00 -21.52
C LEU A 232 -3.54 7.63 -21.30
N SER A 233 -4.07 6.83 -20.37
CA SER A 233 -3.62 5.45 -20.11
C SER A 233 -3.88 4.52 -21.31
N VAL A 234 -4.89 4.81 -22.13
CA VAL A 234 -5.24 3.99 -23.31
C VAL A 234 -4.10 3.99 -24.35
N PRO A 235 -3.65 5.14 -24.89
CA PRO A 235 -2.54 5.15 -25.84
C PRO A 235 -1.22 4.68 -25.19
N VAL A 236 -1.00 4.93 -23.89
CA VAL A 236 0.19 4.43 -23.18
C VAL A 236 0.23 2.91 -23.14
N VAL A 237 -0.88 2.27 -22.76
CA VAL A 237 -0.96 0.80 -22.71
C VAL A 237 -0.90 0.20 -24.12
N ALA A 238 -1.56 0.82 -25.10
CA ALA A 238 -1.47 0.36 -26.49
C ALA A 238 -0.03 0.45 -27.03
N ALA A 239 0.66 1.57 -26.81
CA ALA A 239 2.05 1.75 -27.22
C ALA A 239 2.99 0.76 -26.51
N ALA A 240 2.77 0.51 -25.22
CA ALA A 240 3.55 -0.46 -24.47
C ALA A 240 3.31 -1.91 -24.93
N ALA A 241 2.08 -2.29 -25.26
CA ALA A 241 1.77 -3.61 -25.83
C ALA A 241 2.41 -3.81 -27.21
N LEU A 242 2.37 -2.79 -28.08
CA LEU A 242 3.06 -2.80 -29.37
C LEU A 242 4.58 -2.88 -29.20
N THR A 243 5.13 -2.13 -28.23
CA THR A 243 6.56 -2.14 -27.90
C THR A 243 6.98 -3.51 -27.38
N ALA A 244 6.18 -4.14 -26.51
CA ALA A 244 6.44 -5.49 -26.03
C ALA A 244 6.47 -6.49 -27.19
N TYR A 245 5.49 -6.44 -28.10
CA TYR A 245 5.45 -7.29 -29.28
C TYR A 245 6.67 -7.12 -30.20
N TRP A 246 7.12 -5.88 -30.38
CA TRP A 246 8.34 -5.57 -31.13
C TRP A 246 9.62 -6.00 -30.39
N ALA A 247 9.63 -5.98 -29.05
CA ALA A 247 10.77 -6.33 -28.22
C ALA A 247 11.01 -7.85 -28.11
N VAL A 248 9.97 -8.67 -28.31
CA VAL A 248 10.04 -10.14 -28.15
C VAL A 248 11.28 -10.80 -28.81
N PRO A 249 11.64 -10.53 -30.07
CA PRO A 249 12.82 -11.16 -30.68
C PRO A 249 14.16 -10.45 -30.35
N ARG A 250 14.15 -9.40 -29.51
CA ARG A 250 15.29 -8.48 -29.31
C ARG A 250 15.76 -8.40 -27.86
N VAL A 251 14.95 -8.85 -26.91
CA VAL A 251 15.20 -8.70 -25.48
C VAL A 251 14.96 -10.03 -24.80
N GLU A 252 15.95 -10.47 -24.02
CA GLU A 252 15.85 -11.67 -23.21
C GLU A 252 14.79 -11.50 -22.10
N THR A 253 13.94 -12.51 -21.91
CA THR A 253 12.87 -12.47 -20.90
C THR A 253 13.42 -12.31 -19.48
N ASP A 254 14.61 -12.83 -19.20
CA ASP A 254 15.24 -12.79 -17.88
C ASP A 254 15.51 -11.37 -17.36
N TRP A 255 15.62 -10.36 -18.25
CA TRP A 255 15.66 -8.95 -17.85
C TRP A 255 14.43 -8.52 -17.02
N PHE A 256 13.26 -9.11 -17.31
CA PHE A 256 12.01 -8.78 -16.64
C PHE A 256 11.86 -9.50 -15.29
N TYR A 257 12.53 -10.65 -15.11
CA TYR A 257 12.61 -11.35 -13.82
C TYR A 257 13.48 -10.60 -12.80
N ARG A 258 14.44 -9.80 -13.28
CA ARG A 258 15.37 -9.01 -12.46
C ARG A 258 16.18 -9.84 -11.46
N ARG A 259 16.44 -11.10 -11.81
CA ARG A 259 17.11 -12.11 -10.97
C ARG A 259 18.59 -12.33 -11.30
N ALA A 260 19.10 -11.61 -12.29
CA ALA A 260 20.44 -11.76 -12.83
C ALA A 260 21.12 -10.40 -13.01
N SER A 261 22.45 -10.41 -13.01
CA SER A 261 23.30 -9.31 -13.41
C SER A 261 23.41 -9.26 -14.93
N ALA A 262 23.83 -8.11 -15.47
CA ALA A 262 24.04 -7.99 -16.92
C ALA A 262 25.03 -9.05 -17.43
N GLN A 263 26.08 -9.31 -16.66
CA GLN A 263 27.11 -10.27 -17.04
C GLN A 263 26.63 -11.72 -17.05
N GLU A 264 25.72 -12.10 -16.13
CA GLU A 264 25.10 -13.44 -16.13
C GLU A 264 24.16 -13.64 -17.33
N LEU A 265 23.61 -12.55 -17.87
CA LEU A 265 22.83 -12.55 -19.11
C LEU A 265 23.69 -12.49 -20.38
N GLY A 266 25.03 -12.58 -20.25
CA GLY A 266 25.96 -12.48 -21.37
C GLY A 266 26.12 -11.06 -21.93
N GLU A 267 25.61 -10.05 -21.22
CA GLU A 267 25.59 -8.66 -21.66
C GLU A 267 26.70 -7.84 -20.97
N PRO A 268 27.21 -6.77 -21.60
CA PRO A 268 28.15 -5.85 -20.96
C PRO A 268 27.57 -5.26 -19.65
N TRP A 269 28.40 -5.12 -18.63
CA TRP A 269 27.98 -4.64 -17.30
C TRP A 269 27.18 -3.31 -17.33
N TRP A 270 27.51 -2.41 -18.28
CA TRP A 270 26.86 -1.10 -18.40
C TRP A 270 25.43 -1.17 -18.94
N ASN A 271 25.04 -2.28 -19.60
CA ASN A 271 23.64 -2.53 -19.97
C ASN A 271 22.75 -2.69 -18.74
N GLY A 272 23.28 -3.23 -17.64
CA GLY A 272 22.54 -3.44 -16.40
C GLY A 272 21.88 -2.17 -15.85
N PRO A 273 22.64 -1.10 -15.54
CA PRO A 273 22.08 0.16 -15.09
C PRO A 273 21.08 0.77 -16.06
N ILE A 274 21.35 0.72 -17.37
CA ILE A 274 20.45 1.26 -18.41
C ILE A 274 19.13 0.51 -18.42
N MET A 275 19.17 -0.82 -18.42
CA MET A 275 18.00 -1.68 -18.40
C MET A 275 17.21 -1.51 -17.11
N SER A 276 17.88 -1.45 -15.95
CA SER A 276 17.26 -1.24 -14.65
C SER A 276 16.44 0.05 -14.59
N LEU A 277 17.04 1.17 -15.05
CA LEU A 277 16.37 2.47 -15.10
C LEU A 277 15.24 2.51 -16.13
N SER A 278 15.45 1.92 -17.31
CA SER A 278 14.45 1.88 -18.39
C SER A 278 13.23 1.05 -17.98
N LEU A 279 13.45 -0.16 -17.47
CA LEU A 279 12.39 -1.03 -16.98
C LEU A 279 11.69 -0.43 -15.76
N PHE A 280 12.40 0.28 -14.87
CA PHE A 280 11.77 1.03 -13.79
C PHE A 280 10.84 2.13 -14.33
N GLY A 281 11.28 2.92 -15.31
CA GLY A 281 10.46 3.94 -15.96
C GLY A 281 9.19 3.35 -16.60
N CYS A 282 9.34 2.30 -17.40
CA CYS A 282 8.22 1.57 -18.01
C CYS A 282 7.26 1.01 -16.95
N ALA A 283 7.81 0.39 -15.90
CA ALA A 283 7.03 -0.14 -14.79
C ALA A 283 6.20 0.95 -14.08
N MET A 284 6.77 2.13 -13.83
CA MET A 284 6.05 3.23 -13.19
C MET A 284 4.94 3.80 -14.07
N LEU A 285 5.20 3.95 -15.37
CA LEU A 285 4.19 4.41 -16.33
C LEU A 285 3.02 3.44 -16.44
N LEU A 286 3.30 2.15 -16.61
CA LEU A 286 2.27 1.12 -16.70
C LEU A 286 1.55 0.89 -15.37
N THR A 287 2.23 1.01 -14.24
CA THR A 287 1.60 0.97 -12.91
C THR A 287 0.61 2.13 -12.76
N ALA A 288 0.99 3.35 -13.15
CA ALA A 288 0.07 4.49 -13.12
C ALA A 288 -1.13 4.27 -14.05
N ALA A 289 -0.91 3.76 -15.26
CA ALA A 289 -1.98 3.44 -16.21
C ALA A 289 -2.94 2.38 -15.67
N PHE A 290 -2.41 1.30 -15.08
CA PHE A 290 -3.18 0.26 -14.44
C PHE A 290 -4.03 0.82 -13.28
N LEU A 291 -3.41 1.58 -12.37
CA LEU A 291 -4.09 2.18 -11.23
C LEU A 291 -5.19 3.18 -11.65
N ALA A 292 -5.05 3.84 -12.81
CA ALA A 292 -6.08 4.73 -13.35
C ALA A 292 -7.37 3.97 -13.76
N TRP A 293 -7.26 2.68 -14.08
CA TRP A 293 -8.38 1.81 -14.44
C TRP A 293 -8.99 1.07 -13.24
N VAL A 294 -8.30 1.01 -12.11
CA VAL A 294 -8.82 0.37 -10.89
C VAL A 294 -10.04 1.13 -10.35
N PRO A 295 -11.18 0.46 -10.10
CA PRO A 295 -12.33 1.11 -9.49
C PRO A 295 -12.04 1.60 -8.06
N ALA A 296 -12.31 2.87 -7.78
CA ALA A 296 -12.15 3.43 -6.42
C ALA A 296 -13.34 3.13 -5.49
N ARG A 297 -14.49 2.76 -6.05
CA ARG A 297 -15.69 2.41 -5.27
C ARG A 297 -15.62 0.97 -4.77
N ARG A 298 -16.37 0.65 -3.72
CA ARG A 298 -16.61 -0.74 -3.32
C ARG A 298 -17.33 -1.48 -4.45
N THR A 299 -16.77 -2.60 -4.87
CA THR A 299 -17.30 -3.54 -5.86
C THR A 299 -17.49 -4.91 -5.20
N TRP A 300 -18.08 -5.87 -5.92
CA TRP A 300 -18.28 -7.22 -5.41
C TRP A 300 -16.95 -7.93 -5.05
N PHE A 301 -15.87 -7.64 -5.78
CA PHE A 301 -14.56 -8.22 -5.57
C PHE A 301 -13.68 -7.48 -4.55
N THR A 302 -14.13 -6.34 -3.99
CA THR A 302 -13.37 -5.63 -2.94
C THR A 302 -13.09 -6.53 -1.73
N VAL A 303 -14.03 -7.43 -1.39
CA VAL A 303 -13.86 -8.38 -0.29
C VAL A 303 -12.72 -9.38 -0.56
N LEU A 304 -12.49 -9.73 -1.83
CA LEU A 304 -11.43 -10.66 -2.26
C LEU A 304 -10.04 -10.04 -2.11
N GLY A 305 -9.94 -8.70 -2.08
CA GLY A 305 -8.71 -7.97 -1.80
C GLY A 305 -8.08 -8.27 -0.42
N ALA A 306 -8.85 -8.88 0.49
CA ALA A 306 -8.37 -9.38 1.78
C ALA A 306 -7.74 -10.78 1.71
N GLY A 307 -8.08 -11.58 0.70
CA GLY A 307 -7.60 -12.95 0.51
C GLY A 307 -6.45 -13.06 -0.50
N THR A 308 -5.86 -11.95 -0.95
CA THR A 308 -4.85 -11.96 -2.01
C THR A 308 -3.59 -12.74 -1.65
N ILE A 309 -3.23 -12.81 -0.36
CA ILE A 309 -2.12 -13.66 0.10
C ILE A 309 -2.44 -15.16 -0.07
N CYS A 310 -3.70 -15.56 0.10
CA CYS A 310 -4.13 -16.93 -0.16
C CYS A 310 -4.11 -17.23 -1.66
N GLY A 311 -4.64 -16.33 -2.49
CA GLY A 311 -4.55 -16.46 -3.95
C GLY A 311 -3.10 -16.56 -4.42
N TYR A 312 -2.22 -15.71 -3.87
CA TYR A 312 -0.78 -15.75 -4.13
C TYR A 312 -0.13 -17.07 -3.77
N LEU A 313 -0.35 -17.57 -2.56
CA LEU A 313 0.36 -18.76 -2.12
C LEU A 313 -0.23 -20.05 -2.69
N LEU A 314 -1.51 -20.07 -3.08
CA LEU A 314 -2.18 -21.29 -3.58
C LEU A 314 -2.12 -21.47 -5.10
N HIS A 315 -2.05 -20.38 -5.89
CA HIS A 315 -2.06 -20.53 -7.35
C HIS A 315 -0.82 -21.24 -7.88
N GLY A 316 0.33 -21.10 -7.20
CA GLY A 316 1.54 -21.81 -7.61
C GLY A 316 1.36 -23.32 -7.57
N PHE A 317 0.83 -23.90 -6.47
CA PHE A 317 0.52 -25.33 -6.41
C PHE A 317 -0.43 -25.80 -7.51
N LEU A 318 -1.38 -24.95 -7.91
CA LEU A 318 -2.30 -25.29 -9.00
C LEU A 318 -1.58 -25.36 -10.34
N LEU A 319 -0.71 -24.38 -10.64
CA LEU A 319 -0.02 -24.30 -11.92
C LEU A 319 1.13 -25.30 -12.01
N THR A 320 1.99 -25.37 -10.99
CA THR A 320 3.08 -26.37 -10.96
C THR A 320 2.53 -27.78 -10.83
N GLY A 321 1.42 -27.98 -10.13
CA GLY A 321 0.72 -29.28 -10.11
C GLY A 321 0.13 -29.68 -11.47
N ALA A 322 -0.37 -28.72 -12.25
CA ALA A 322 -0.80 -28.98 -13.62
C ALA A 322 0.40 -29.32 -14.53
N GLU A 323 1.52 -28.61 -14.35
CA GLU A 323 2.78 -28.85 -15.05
C GLU A 323 3.34 -30.24 -14.76
N TYR A 324 3.55 -30.61 -13.48
CA TYR A 324 4.02 -31.94 -13.08
C TYR A 324 3.06 -33.07 -13.47
N GLY A 325 1.76 -32.76 -13.58
CA GLY A 325 0.76 -33.68 -14.10
C GLY A 325 0.81 -33.87 -15.62
N GLY A 326 1.71 -33.17 -16.32
CA GLY A 326 1.85 -33.21 -17.77
C GLY A 326 0.69 -32.52 -18.52
N PHE A 327 -0.10 -31.65 -17.87
CA PHE A 327 -1.31 -31.07 -18.47
C PHE A 327 -1.00 -30.28 -19.76
N PHE A 328 0.06 -29.48 -19.75
CA PHE A 328 0.44 -28.64 -20.90
C PHE A 328 1.03 -29.44 -22.06
N GLU A 329 1.56 -30.63 -21.80
CA GLU A 329 2.07 -31.56 -22.82
C GLU A 329 0.97 -32.49 -23.35
N ALA A 330 0.09 -32.96 -22.47
CA ALA A 330 -0.99 -33.90 -22.79
C ALA A 330 -2.10 -33.27 -23.64
N TYR A 331 -2.28 -31.94 -23.55
CA TYR A 331 -3.32 -31.22 -24.26
C TYR A 331 -2.73 -30.12 -25.14
N SER A 332 -3.02 -30.16 -26.45
CA SER A 332 -2.57 -29.13 -27.39
C SER A 332 -3.44 -27.87 -27.39
N TRP A 333 -4.70 -27.97 -26.99
CA TRP A 333 -5.65 -26.85 -27.04
C TRP A 333 -5.21 -25.61 -26.25
N PRO A 334 -4.49 -25.65 -25.10
CA PRO A 334 -4.04 -24.44 -24.40
C PRO A 334 -3.07 -23.58 -25.23
N HIS A 335 -2.36 -24.20 -26.18
CA HIS A 335 -1.42 -23.53 -27.10
C HIS A 335 -2.15 -22.76 -28.22
N ASP A 336 -3.42 -23.09 -28.49
CA ASP A 336 -4.24 -22.34 -29.44
C ASP A 336 -4.72 -21.01 -28.83
N PRO A 337 -4.90 -19.93 -29.63
CA PRO A 337 -5.33 -18.64 -29.09
C PRO A 337 -6.64 -18.67 -28.28
N ALA A 338 -7.63 -19.46 -28.73
CA ALA A 338 -8.89 -19.63 -28.01
C ALA A 338 -8.69 -20.39 -26.68
N GLY A 339 -7.78 -21.36 -26.68
CA GLY A 339 -7.43 -22.11 -25.49
C GLY A 339 -6.64 -21.29 -24.48
N THR A 340 -5.68 -20.48 -24.92
CA THR A 340 -4.98 -19.53 -24.04
C THR A 340 -5.95 -18.57 -23.36
N VAL A 341 -6.96 -18.07 -24.08
CA VAL A 341 -8.02 -17.23 -23.50
C VAL A 341 -8.84 -18.02 -22.47
N LEU A 342 -9.27 -19.23 -22.81
CA LEU A 342 -10.02 -20.08 -21.87
C LEU A 342 -9.19 -20.39 -20.62
N LEU A 343 -7.92 -20.75 -20.76
CA LEU A 343 -7.00 -20.99 -19.66
C LEU A 343 -6.87 -19.74 -18.78
N SER A 344 -6.70 -18.56 -19.38
CA SER A 344 -6.65 -17.29 -18.64
C SER A 344 -7.92 -17.07 -17.81
N LEU A 345 -9.10 -17.35 -18.37
CA LEU A 345 -10.37 -17.24 -17.65
C LEU A 345 -10.51 -18.27 -16.52
N VAL A 346 -10.09 -19.51 -16.75
CA VAL A 346 -10.11 -20.59 -15.76
C VAL A 346 -9.15 -20.27 -14.60
N THR A 347 -7.93 -19.83 -14.90
CA THR A 347 -6.94 -19.43 -13.89
C THR A 347 -7.43 -18.21 -13.10
N ALA A 348 -8.00 -17.20 -13.78
CA ALA A 348 -8.60 -16.05 -13.10
C ALA A 348 -9.74 -16.47 -12.16
N LEU A 349 -10.61 -17.39 -12.58
CA LEU A 349 -11.67 -17.94 -11.75
C LEU A 349 -11.10 -18.72 -10.54
N ALA A 350 -10.12 -19.59 -10.76
CA ALA A 350 -9.48 -20.37 -9.70
C ALA A 350 -8.87 -19.46 -8.63
N VAL A 351 -8.11 -18.43 -9.01
CA VAL A 351 -7.52 -17.47 -8.07
C VAL A 351 -8.58 -16.62 -7.38
N THR A 352 -9.67 -16.27 -8.08
CA THR A 352 -10.82 -15.60 -7.48
C THR A 352 -11.43 -16.43 -6.36
N LEU A 353 -11.59 -17.74 -6.57
CA LEU A 353 -12.07 -18.69 -5.55
C LEU A 353 -11.07 -18.85 -4.41
N MET A 354 -9.76 -18.89 -4.68
CA MET A 354 -8.71 -18.93 -3.66
C MET A 354 -8.66 -17.66 -2.79
N CYS A 355 -9.05 -16.51 -3.34
CA CYS A 355 -9.16 -15.24 -2.59
C CYS A 355 -10.45 -15.14 -1.76
N SER A 356 -11.33 -16.14 -1.82
CA SER A 356 -12.64 -16.08 -1.17
C SER A 356 -12.55 -16.10 0.37
N PRO A 357 -13.53 -15.53 1.08
CA PRO A 357 -13.55 -15.55 2.54
C PRO A 357 -13.46 -16.95 3.19
N PRO A 358 -14.08 -18.01 2.65
CA PRO A 358 -13.92 -19.37 3.17
C PRO A 358 -12.47 -19.85 3.16
N VAL A 359 -11.75 -19.70 2.04
CA VAL A 359 -10.35 -20.12 1.91
C VAL A 359 -9.47 -19.31 2.86
N ARG A 360 -9.69 -17.99 2.93
CA ARG A 360 -8.98 -17.14 3.90
C ARG A 360 -9.21 -17.59 5.35
N ARG A 361 -10.43 -17.99 5.72
CA ARG A 361 -10.72 -18.49 7.07
C ARG A 361 -9.98 -19.79 7.36
N LEU A 362 -9.91 -20.69 6.37
CA LEU A 362 -9.22 -21.97 6.48
C LEU A 362 -7.69 -21.77 6.64
N LEU A 363 -7.10 -20.89 5.84
CA LEU A 363 -5.65 -20.63 5.88
C LEU A 363 -5.22 -19.63 6.95
N ARG A 364 -6.17 -18.98 7.64
CA ARG A 364 -5.88 -17.99 8.69
C ARG A 364 -4.85 -18.45 9.73
N PRO A 365 -4.85 -19.70 10.24
CA PRO A 365 -3.85 -20.14 11.20
C PRO A 365 -2.42 -20.05 10.66
N VAL A 366 -2.24 -20.19 9.35
CA VAL A 366 -0.93 -20.13 8.68
C VAL A 366 -0.62 -18.71 8.22
N THR A 367 -1.59 -18.02 7.62
CA THR A 367 -1.38 -16.69 7.02
C THR A 367 -1.41 -15.54 8.04
N GLU A 368 -2.12 -15.72 9.15
CA GLU A 368 -2.27 -14.73 10.23
C GLU A 368 -2.26 -15.40 11.64
N PRO A 369 -1.21 -16.17 12.02
CA PRO A 369 -1.10 -16.78 13.34
C PRO A 369 -1.07 -15.75 14.48
N ASP A 370 -1.76 -16.04 15.58
CA ASP A 370 -1.64 -15.23 16.79
C ASP A 370 -0.38 -15.62 17.58
N LEU A 371 0.70 -14.87 17.37
CA LEU A 371 1.99 -15.08 18.04
C LEU A 371 2.10 -14.40 19.42
N ARG A 372 0.99 -14.05 20.08
CA ARG A 372 1.04 -13.42 21.43
C ARG A 372 1.88 -14.18 22.44
N TRP A 373 1.98 -15.51 22.33
CA TRP A 373 2.74 -16.36 23.24
C TRP A 373 4.27 -16.28 23.04
N ALA A 374 4.73 -15.92 21.84
CA ALA A 374 6.16 -15.91 21.48
C ALA A 374 6.86 -14.57 21.78
N PHE A 375 6.10 -13.52 22.12
CA PHE A 375 6.63 -12.19 22.40
C PHE A 375 6.31 -11.81 23.85
N ARG A 376 7.28 -11.21 24.56
CA ARG A 376 7.04 -10.68 25.91
C ARG A 376 5.90 -9.66 25.86
N SER A 377 4.90 -9.86 26.72
CA SER A 377 3.89 -8.84 27.01
C SER A 377 4.62 -7.60 27.53
N GLU A 378 4.37 -6.44 26.92
CA GLU A 378 4.71 -5.17 27.57
C GLU A 378 3.92 -5.14 28.88
N THR A 379 4.59 -5.38 30.00
CA THR A 379 4.07 -5.00 31.31
C THR A 379 3.76 -3.51 31.21
N PRO A 380 2.52 -3.06 31.48
CA PRO A 380 2.29 -1.64 31.68
C PRO A 380 3.24 -1.20 32.79
N ASP A 381 4.16 -0.31 32.44
CA ASP A 381 5.16 0.22 33.33
C ASP A 381 4.52 0.64 34.68
N GLU A 382 5.14 0.21 35.77
CA GLU A 382 4.82 0.57 37.16
C GLU A 382 5.14 2.06 37.46
N THR A 383 4.89 2.95 36.49
CA THR A 383 4.92 4.41 36.65
C THR A 383 3.52 5.01 36.81
N ARG A 384 2.49 4.19 37.05
CA ARG A 384 1.30 4.67 37.78
C ARG A 384 1.68 4.80 39.25
N SER A 385 2.18 5.99 39.55
CA SER A 385 2.29 6.61 40.85
C SER A 385 1.44 5.92 41.91
N ALA A 386 2.10 5.53 42.99
CA ALA A 386 1.47 5.30 44.28
C ALA A 386 0.34 6.33 44.51
N PRO A 387 -0.82 5.94 45.07
CA PRO A 387 -1.83 6.90 45.47
C PRO A 387 -1.25 7.78 46.58
N GLY A 388 -0.73 8.95 46.18
CA GLY A 388 -0.34 10.01 47.09
C GLY A 388 -1.54 10.39 47.94
N GLU A 389 -1.30 10.44 49.24
CA GLU A 389 -2.22 10.87 50.28
C GLU A 389 -3.01 12.11 49.87
N ARG A 390 -4.31 12.09 50.13
CA ARG A 390 -5.20 13.24 49.96
C ARG A 390 -4.74 14.38 50.87
N PRO A 391 -4.51 15.60 50.38
CA PRO A 391 -4.45 16.77 51.24
C PRO A 391 -5.87 17.05 51.77
N GLU A 392 -6.00 16.97 53.08
CA GLU A 392 -7.18 17.32 53.85
C GLU A 392 -7.55 18.79 53.62
N ALA A 393 -8.82 19.04 53.32
CA ALA A 393 -9.36 20.37 53.07
C ALA A 393 -9.36 21.22 54.35
N ARG A 394 -8.72 22.40 54.33
CA ARG A 394 -8.93 23.45 55.32
C ARG A 394 -10.03 24.42 54.84
N PRO A 395 -11.02 24.79 55.68
CA PRO A 395 -12.00 25.81 55.33
C PRO A 395 -11.35 27.21 55.44
N GLY A 396 -11.67 28.08 54.48
CA GLY A 396 -11.11 29.44 54.38
C GLY A 396 -11.78 30.47 55.29
N PRO A 397 -11.31 31.73 55.26
CA PRO A 397 -12.10 32.87 55.72
C PRO A 397 -12.52 33.78 54.55
N GLU A 398 -13.76 34.26 54.63
CA GLU A 398 -14.39 35.28 53.78
C GLU A 398 -13.85 36.72 54.04
N PRO A 399 -14.20 37.71 53.19
CA PRO A 399 -13.36 38.87 52.88
C PRO A 399 -13.62 40.10 53.76
N ALA A 400 -12.62 40.97 53.88
CA ALA A 400 -12.77 42.32 54.39
C ALA A 400 -12.18 43.36 53.42
N ALA A 401 -13.03 44.33 53.10
CA ALA A 401 -12.82 45.45 52.19
C ALA A 401 -11.78 46.48 52.67
N ARG A 402 -11.25 47.26 51.70
CA ARG A 402 -10.68 48.64 51.71
C ARG A 402 -9.53 48.70 50.69
N THR A 403 -9.27 49.73 49.89
CA THR A 403 -9.88 51.04 49.59
C THR A 403 -9.21 51.49 48.29
N ARG A 404 -9.93 52.29 47.48
CA ARG A 404 -9.35 53.06 46.38
C ARG A 404 -8.26 54.00 46.92
N ASP A 405 -7.17 54.15 46.18
CA ASP A 405 -6.52 55.45 46.09
C ASP A 405 -6.01 55.72 44.66
N THR A 406 -6.11 56.98 44.32
CA THR A 406 -5.96 57.63 43.00
C THR A 406 -4.58 58.28 42.87
N SER A 407 -3.99 58.29 41.67
CA SER A 407 -3.13 59.35 41.09
C SER A 407 -2.50 58.82 39.80
N GLU A 408 -2.94 59.30 38.63
CA GLU A 408 -2.32 60.40 37.85
C GLU A 408 -1.18 59.95 36.93
N THR A 409 -1.48 59.98 35.62
CA THR A 409 -0.56 60.22 34.50
C THR A 409 -0.52 61.75 34.26
N PRO A 410 0.58 62.34 33.76
CA PRO A 410 0.81 62.47 32.30
C PRO A 410 2.31 62.38 31.90
N ASP A 411 2.66 61.77 30.76
CA ASP A 411 2.83 62.33 29.39
C ASP A 411 4.14 63.12 29.13
N GLY A 412 4.70 62.94 27.92
CA GLY A 412 5.77 63.75 27.31
C GLY A 412 7.13 63.01 27.20
N SER A 413 7.51 62.47 26.03
CA SER A 413 8.13 63.17 24.88
C SER A 413 9.63 63.49 25.05
N GLU A 414 10.48 62.84 24.25
CA GLU A 414 11.71 63.36 23.58
C GLU A 414 12.42 62.15 22.92
N ALA A 415 12.40 61.94 21.60
CA ALA A 415 13.09 62.62 20.50
C ALA A 415 14.61 62.84 20.67
N ARG A 416 15.32 62.49 19.57
CA ARG A 416 16.69 62.83 19.14
C ARG A 416 17.82 61.94 19.65
N ASP A 417 18.93 61.73 18.95
CA ASP A 417 19.37 61.84 17.54
C ASP A 417 20.87 61.43 17.60
N THR A 418 21.52 61.20 16.45
CA THR A 418 22.99 61.18 16.25
C THR A 418 23.80 60.01 16.85
N SER A 419 24.83 59.44 16.24
CA SER A 419 25.47 59.61 14.93
C SER A 419 26.59 58.57 14.72
N LEU A 420 26.93 58.40 13.44
CA LEU A 420 28.29 58.32 12.86
C LEU A 420 29.29 57.22 13.28
N GLY A 421 29.72 56.49 12.24
CA GLY A 421 31.13 56.24 11.94
C GLY A 421 31.66 54.87 12.37
N THR A 422 32.63 54.23 11.72
CA THR A 422 33.47 54.54 10.57
C THR A 422 34.21 53.24 10.19
N SER A 423 34.36 53.01 8.88
CA SER A 423 35.43 52.33 8.11
C SER A 423 36.40 51.31 8.72
N ARG A 424 36.66 50.25 7.94
CA ARG A 424 37.94 49.80 7.30
C ARG A 424 37.89 48.27 7.14
N SER A 425 37.91 47.69 5.94
CA SER A 425 38.97 47.60 4.91
C SER A 425 40.26 46.92 5.39
N THR A 426 40.52 45.71 4.88
CA THR A 426 41.81 45.17 4.35
C THR A 426 41.55 43.67 4.08
N SER A 427 41.46 43.18 2.85
CA SER A 427 42.42 43.10 1.72
C SER A 427 43.25 41.82 1.72
N LEU A 428 43.30 41.20 0.53
CA LEU A 428 44.42 40.46 -0.06
C LEU A 428 44.82 39.12 0.60
N GLY A 429 45.09 38.04 -0.13
CA GLY A 429 45.20 37.86 -1.57
C GLY A 429 45.60 36.40 -1.89
N THR A 430 45.31 36.02 -3.14
CA THR A 430 46.18 35.26 -4.06
C THR A 430 47.03 34.09 -3.55
N SER A 431 46.87 32.90 -4.15
CA SER A 431 47.84 32.44 -5.18
C SER A 431 47.35 31.18 -5.92
N ARG A 432 47.63 31.18 -7.23
CA ARG A 432 47.60 30.05 -8.18
C ARG A 432 48.86 29.17 -8.02
N ALA A 433 48.77 27.92 -8.47
CA ALA A 433 49.72 27.14 -9.31
C ALA A 433 49.42 25.64 -9.06
N SER A 434 49.00 24.82 -10.04
CA SER A 434 49.69 24.28 -11.23
C SER A 434 50.54 23.03 -10.94
N GLU A 435 50.49 22.09 -11.90
CA GLU A 435 51.28 20.86 -12.09
C GLU A 435 50.92 19.62 -11.26
N ALA A 436 51.13 18.37 -11.68
CA ALA A 436 51.20 17.66 -12.97
C ALA A 436 51.60 16.20 -12.60
N SER A 437 51.28 15.26 -13.50
CA SER A 437 51.99 13.98 -13.70
C SER A 437 51.73 12.76 -12.78
N ARG A 438 51.13 11.75 -13.42
CA ARG A 438 51.48 10.31 -13.48
C ARG A 438 52.13 9.63 -12.27
N GLY A 439 51.47 8.55 -11.84
CA GLY A 439 52.02 7.31 -11.30
C GLY A 439 51.13 6.16 -11.77
#